data_AF-A0A2T7HJ88-F1
#
_entry.id   AF-A0A2T7HJ88-F1
#
_cell.length_a   1.000
_cell.length_b   1.000
_cell.length_c   1.000
_cell.angle_alpha   90.00
_cell.angle_beta   90.00
_cell.angle_gamma   90.00
#
_symmetry.space_group_name_H-M   'P 1'
#
loop_
_entity.id
_entity.type
_entity.pdbx_description
1 polymer ?
#
loop_
_entity_poly.entity_id
_entity_poly.type
_entity_poly.pdbx_seq_one_letter_code
_entity_poly.pdbx_strand_id
1 'polypeptide(L)'
;MSGKRDIIACDILFEWLLRRGDTALILAHRVSGWCGHAPALEEDIALANITLDLIGQARLWLGYAGEVEGKGRGENELACSALSGSPGARNTANRAVQERHRCGCST
;
A
#
# COMPACT_ATOMS: atom_id res chain seq x y z
N MET A 1 31.10 18.15 -1.15
CA MET A 1 29.70 18.51 -0.83
C MET A 1 28.66 17.66 -1.61
N SER A 2 28.90 16.36 -1.88
CA SER A 2 27.95 15.49 -2.62
C SER A 2 27.07 14.63 -1.70
N GLY A 3 27.66 13.90 -0.76
CA GLY A 3 26.97 12.82 -0.04
C GLY A 3 25.74 13.21 0.80
N LYS A 4 25.61 14.45 1.26
CA LYS A 4 24.43 14.87 2.05
C LYS A 4 23.17 15.02 1.20
N ARG A 5 23.30 15.35 -0.11
CA ARG A 5 22.15 15.41 -1.03
C ARG A 5 21.69 14.00 -1.41
N ASP A 6 22.64 13.09 -1.61
CA ASP A 6 22.36 11.70 -2.00
C ASP A 6 21.61 10.96 -0.88
N ILE A 7 21.98 11.21 0.39
CA ILE A 7 21.28 10.65 1.56
C ILE A 7 19.84 11.16 1.68
N ILE A 8 19.61 12.46 1.46
CA ILE A 8 18.25 13.03 1.51
C ILE A 8 17.40 12.48 0.36
N ALA A 9 17.99 12.31 -0.83
CA ALA A 9 17.32 11.75 -2.00
C ALA A 9 16.88 10.28 -1.78
N CYS A 10 17.72 9.46 -1.14
CA CYS A 10 17.35 8.09 -0.79
C CYS A 10 16.22 8.04 0.25
N ASP A 11 16.23 8.94 1.24
CA ASP A 11 15.22 8.98 2.31
C ASP A 11 13.84 9.41 1.77
N ILE A 12 13.80 10.46 0.94
CA ILE A 12 12.54 10.89 0.29
C ILE A 12 12.00 9.83 -0.67
N LEU A 13 12.89 9.13 -1.39
CA LEU A 13 12.51 8.06 -2.32
C LEU A 13 11.93 6.88 -1.55
N PHE A 14 12.58 6.47 -0.46
CA PHE A 14 12.12 5.40 0.41
C PHE A 14 10.73 5.71 1.00
N GLU A 15 10.53 6.91 1.54
CA GLU A 15 9.23 7.32 2.09
C GLU A 15 8.14 7.36 1.01
N TRP A 16 8.47 7.84 -0.19
CA TRP A 16 7.52 7.88 -1.30
C TRP A 16 7.10 6.48 -1.77
N LEU A 17 8.04 5.55 -1.86
CA LEU A 17 7.77 4.15 -2.23
C LEU A 17 6.89 3.44 -1.22
N LEU A 18 7.17 3.63 0.09
CA LEU A 18 6.33 3.11 1.16
C LEU A 18 4.88 3.61 1.05
N ARG A 19 4.70 4.93 0.89
CA ARG A 19 3.36 5.52 0.75
C ARG A 19 2.60 5.00 -0.47
N ARG A 20 3.31 4.77 -1.58
CA ARG A 20 2.71 4.23 -2.81
C ARG A 20 2.28 2.78 -2.62
N GLY A 21 3.13 1.96 -1.97
CA GLY A 21 2.83 0.57 -1.61
C GLY A 21 1.62 0.46 -0.69
N ASP A 22 1.59 1.24 0.40
CA ASP A 22 0.49 1.25 1.38
C ASP A 22 -0.86 1.63 0.74
N THR A 23 -0.84 2.64 -0.13
CA THR A 23 -2.05 3.06 -0.86
C THR A 23 -2.58 1.95 -1.76
N ALA A 24 -1.68 1.25 -2.48
CA ALA A 24 -2.06 0.13 -3.35
C ALA A 24 -2.63 -1.05 -2.53
N LEU A 25 -2.04 -1.39 -1.39
CA LEU A 25 -2.55 -2.45 -0.50
C LEU A 25 -3.95 -2.16 0.03
N ILE A 26 -4.21 -0.92 0.43
CA ILE A 26 -5.51 -0.55 0.98
C ILE A 26 -6.59 -0.52 -0.09
N LEU A 27 -6.25 -0.05 -1.29
CA LEU A 27 -7.15 -0.14 -2.43
C LEU A 27 -7.45 -1.59 -2.78
N ALA A 28 -6.43 -2.46 -2.84
CA ALA A 28 -6.62 -3.89 -3.08
C ALA A 28 -7.55 -4.52 -2.03
N HIS A 29 -7.32 -4.25 -0.75
CA HIS A 29 -8.17 -4.77 0.32
C HIS A 29 -9.64 -4.33 0.16
N ARG A 30 -9.87 -3.06 -0.20
CA ARG A 30 -11.23 -2.54 -0.41
C ARG A 30 -11.92 -3.13 -1.62
N VAL A 31 -11.22 -3.19 -2.75
CA VAL A 31 -11.77 -3.76 -4.00
C VAL A 31 -12.05 -5.25 -3.80
N SER A 32 -11.20 -5.96 -3.04
CA SER A 32 -11.41 -7.38 -2.73
C SER A 32 -12.72 -7.66 -1.96
N GLY A 33 -13.20 -6.68 -1.17
CA GLY A 33 -14.48 -6.80 -0.47
C GLY A 33 -15.70 -6.72 -1.38
N TRP A 34 -15.54 -6.19 -2.59
CA TRP A 34 -16.60 -6.12 -3.61
C TRP A 34 -16.66 -7.37 -4.49
N CYS A 35 -15.64 -8.24 -4.45
CA CYS A 35 -15.68 -9.51 -5.17
C CYS A 35 -16.86 -10.36 -4.67
N GLY A 36 -17.72 -10.79 -5.59
CA GLY A 36 -18.94 -11.56 -5.29
C GLY A 36 -20.17 -10.68 -5.01
N HIS A 37 -20.03 -9.35 -5.08
CA HIS A 37 -21.13 -8.39 -5.00
C HIS A 37 -21.42 -7.72 -6.35
N ALA A 38 -20.68 -8.06 -7.41
CA ALA A 38 -20.95 -7.52 -8.73
C ALA A 38 -22.24 -8.14 -9.33
N PRO A 39 -22.96 -7.39 -10.17
CA PRO A 39 -24.21 -7.84 -10.78
C PRO A 39 -24.04 -8.96 -11.82
N ALA A 40 -22.83 -9.15 -12.37
CA ALA A 40 -22.51 -10.21 -13.32
C ALA A 40 -21.07 -10.71 -13.14
N LEU A 41 -20.82 -11.92 -13.67
CA LEU A 41 -19.60 -12.70 -13.39
C LEU A 41 -18.37 -12.08 -14.06
N GLU A 42 -18.54 -11.54 -15.26
CA GLU A 42 -17.49 -10.86 -16.02
C GLU A 42 -16.94 -9.65 -15.27
N GLU A 43 -17.81 -8.89 -14.60
CA GLU A 43 -17.46 -7.75 -13.77
C GLU A 43 -16.74 -8.18 -12.49
N ASP A 44 -17.18 -9.27 -11.85
CA ASP A 44 -16.48 -9.83 -10.69
C ASP A 44 -15.07 -10.31 -11.05
N ILE A 45 -14.89 -10.96 -12.21
CA ILE A 45 -13.59 -11.36 -12.72
C ILE A 45 -12.72 -10.12 -13.02
N ALA A 46 -13.30 -9.08 -13.60
CA ALA A 46 -12.58 -7.82 -13.84
C ALA A 46 -12.13 -7.16 -12.52
N LEU A 47 -12.98 -7.14 -11.49
CA LEU A 47 -12.65 -6.62 -10.16
C LEU A 47 -11.55 -7.45 -9.46
N ALA A 48 -11.60 -8.78 -9.59
CA ALA A 48 -10.57 -9.66 -9.08
C ALA A 48 -9.21 -9.39 -9.76
N ASN A 49 -9.19 -9.19 -11.08
CA ASN A 49 -7.98 -8.85 -11.83
C ASN A 49 -7.41 -7.48 -11.40
N ILE A 50 -8.27 -6.47 -11.23
CA ILE A 50 -7.85 -5.15 -10.73
C ILE A 50 -7.24 -5.28 -9.32
N THR A 51 -7.86 -6.08 -8.46
CA THR A 51 -7.32 -6.35 -7.11
C THR A 51 -5.94 -7.00 -7.19
N LEU A 52 -5.76 -7.99 -8.06
CA LEU A 52 -4.49 -8.68 -8.25
C LEU A 52 -3.39 -7.72 -8.74
N ASP A 53 -3.72 -6.83 -9.67
CA ASP A 53 -2.80 -5.81 -10.18
C ASP A 53 -2.37 -4.82 -9.09
N LEU A 54 -3.31 -4.39 -8.24
CA LEU A 54 -3.00 -3.51 -7.11
C LEU A 54 -2.09 -4.19 -6.08
N ILE A 55 -2.30 -5.49 -5.83
CA ILE A 55 -1.39 -6.29 -5.00
C ILE A 55 -0.01 -6.36 -5.67
N GLY A 56 0.05 -6.66 -6.97
CA GLY A 56 1.31 -6.68 -7.73
C GLY A 56 2.07 -5.35 -7.65
N GLN A 57 1.38 -4.22 -7.83
CA GLN A 57 1.95 -2.88 -7.66
C GLN A 57 2.49 -2.68 -6.24
N ALA A 58 1.74 -3.05 -5.20
CA ALA A 58 2.21 -2.95 -3.83
C ALA A 58 3.50 -3.75 -3.59
N ARG A 59 3.57 -4.98 -4.11
CA ARG A 59 4.77 -5.82 -4.01
C ARG A 59 5.98 -5.16 -4.66
N LEU A 60 5.80 -4.62 -5.87
CA LEU A 60 6.86 -3.93 -6.60
C LEU A 60 7.38 -2.71 -5.84
N TRP A 61 6.48 -1.86 -5.32
CA TRP A 61 6.89 -0.65 -4.59
C TRP A 61 7.57 -0.96 -3.26
N LEU A 62 7.05 -1.91 -2.48
CA LEU A 62 7.62 -2.30 -1.19
C LEU A 62 8.91 -3.10 -1.35
N GLY A 63 9.01 -3.94 -2.38
CA GLY A 63 10.25 -4.62 -2.74
C GLY A 63 11.36 -3.63 -3.08
N TYR A 64 11.05 -2.64 -3.94
CA TYR A 64 12.01 -1.60 -4.28
C TYR A 64 12.37 -0.70 -3.09
N ALA A 65 11.43 -0.42 -2.18
CA ALA A 65 11.73 0.28 -0.93
C ALA A 65 12.74 -0.50 -0.07
N GLY A 66 12.65 -1.83 -0.02
CA GLY A 66 13.62 -2.69 0.67
C GLY A 66 15.01 -2.64 0.06
N GLU A 67 15.11 -2.59 -1.28
CA GLU A 67 16.37 -2.40 -1.99
C GLU A 67 17.00 -1.03 -1.72
N VAL A 68 16.20 0.04 -1.72
CA VAL A 68 16.66 1.41 -1.44
C VAL A 68 17.11 1.58 0.01
N GLU A 69 16.45 0.91 0.96
CA GLU A 69 16.85 0.97 2.37
C GLU A 69 18.16 0.21 2.65
N GLY A 70 18.44 -0.86 1.90
CA GLY A 70 19.68 -1.65 2.04
C GLY A 70 19.85 -2.36 3.39
N LYS A 71 18.80 -2.41 4.22
CA LYS A 71 18.80 -3.05 5.56
C LYS A 71 18.41 -4.53 5.54
N GLY A 72 18.21 -5.12 4.35
CA GLY A 72 17.84 -6.53 4.20
C GLY A 72 16.43 -6.88 4.68
N ARG A 73 15.55 -5.88 4.85
CA ARG A 73 14.14 -6.10 5.19
C ARG A 73 13.35 -6.39 3.92
N GLY A 74 12.66 -7.52 3.88
CA GLY A 74 11.84 -7.91 2.73
C GLY A 74 10.55 -7.09 2.61
N GLU A 75 9.91 -7.18 1.45
CA GLU A 75 8.59 -6.60 1.16
C GLU A 75 7.57 -6.82 2.31
N ASN A 76 7.56 -8.03 2.85
CA ASN A 76 6.61 -8.47 3.87
C ASN A 76 6.88 -7.83 5.25
N GLU A 77 8.14 -7.55 5.59
CA GLU A 77 8.51 -6.86 6.83
C GLU A 77 8.19 -5.37 6.77
N LEU A 78 8.35 -4.75 5.59
CA LEU A 78 7.98 -3.36 5.38
C LEU A 78 6.46 -3.18 5.44
N ALA A 79 5.68 -4.06 4.80
CA ALA A 79 4.22 -4.09 4.92
C ALA A 79 3.75 -4.25 6.37
N CYS A 80 4.40 -5.11 7.16
CA CYS A 80 4.06 -5.32 8.57
C CYS A 80 4.46 -4.12 9.45
N SER A 81 5.58 -3.44 9.16
CA SER A 81 6.03 -2.25 9.88
C SER A 81 5.13 -1.02 9.65
N ALA A 82 4.43 -0.97 8.51
CA ALA A 82 3.40 0.04 8.25
C ALA A 82 2.19 -0.14 9.19
N LEU A 83 1.86 -1.38 9.57
CA LEU A 83 0.79 -1.70 10.53
C LEU A 83 1.16 -1.38 11.98
N SER A 84 2.45 -1.42 12.34
CA SER A 84 2.94 -1.18 13.72
C SER A 84 3.21 0.28 14.07
N GLY A 85 2.93 1.23 13.16
CA GLY A 85 2.91 2.66 13.48
C GLY A 85 4.23 3.40 13.32
N SER A 86 5.08 3.02 12.36
CA SER A 86 6.27 3.80 12.01
C SER A 86 5.89 5.22 11.52
N PRO A 87 6.62 6.29 11.90
CA PRO A 87 6.24 7.68 11.64
C PRO A 87 5.94 8.04 10.17
N GLY A 88 6.50 7.29 9.20
CA GLY A 88 6.31 7.47 7.75
C GLY A 88 5.02 6.85 7.18
N ALA A 89 4.35 5.95 7.91
CA ALA A 89 3.11 5.28 7.50
C ALA A 89 1.84 6.07 7.88
N ARG A 90 1.98 7.28 8.44
CA ARG A 90 0.84 8.17 8.74
C ARG A 90 0.29 8.80 7.46
N ASN A 91 -0.29 7.98 6.60
CA ASN A 91 -1.22 8.47 5.61
C ASN A 91 -2.50 8.91 6.35
N THR A 92 -2.72 10.22 6.45
CA THR A 92 -3.98 10.81 6.96
C THR A 92 -5.21 10.36 6.15
N ALA A 93 -5.05 9.94 4.90
CA ALA A 93 -6.10 9.32 4.10
C ALA A 93 -6.40 7.85 4.50
N ASN A 94 -5.43 7.10 5.06
CA ASN A 94 -5.68 5.73 5.58
C ASN A 94 -6.62 5.77 6.79
N ARG A 95 -6.50 6.82 7.61
CA ARG A 95 -7.37 7.04 8.76
C ARG A 95 -8.82 7.26 8.32
N ALA A 96 -9.07 8.12 7.33
CA ALA A 96 -10.40 8.34 6.76
C ALA A 96 -10.98 7.09 6.07
N VAL A 97 -10.10 6.24 5.52
CA VAL A 97 -10.46 4.97 4.89
C VAL A 97 -10.87 3.90 5.91
N GLN A 98 -10.14 3.75 7.03
CA GLN A 98 -10.51 2.84 8.11
C GLN A 98 -11.68 3.35 8.96
N GLU A 99 -11.81 4.67 9.14
CA GLU A 99 -12.91 5.27 9.91
C GLU A 99 -14.29 5.02 9.28
N ARG A 100 -14.39 4.79 7.96
CA ARG A 100 -15.66 4.47 7.30
C ARG A 100 -16.27 3.13 7.74
N HIS A 101 -15.46 2.17 8.18
CA HIS A 101 -15.96 0.90 8.75
C HIS A 101 -16.46 1.04 10.19
N ARG A 102 -16.11 2.13 10.90
CA ARG A 102 -16.64 2.41 12.25
C ARG A 102 -18.07 2.96 12.21
N CYS A 103 -18.49 3.56 11.10
CA CYS A 103 -19.79 4.22 10.97
C CYS A 103 -20.94 3.34 10.47
N GLY A 104 -20.77 2.01 10.35
CA GLY A 104 -21.90 1.08 10.22
C GLY A 104 -22.91 1.38 9.11
N CYS A 105 -22.50 1.97 7.99
CA CYS A 105 -23.39 2.19 6.86
C CYS A 105 -23.36 0.95 5.96
N SER A 106 -24.22 -0.01 6.32
CA SER A 106 -24.69 -1.09 5.47
C SER A 106 -25.27 -0.53 4.17
N THR A 107 -24.77 -1.04 3.04
CA THR A 107 -25.65 -1.37 1.91
C THR A 107 -25.88 -2.87 1.95
#